data_AF-A0A7J5AWG3-F1
#
_entry.id   AF-A0A7J5AWG3-F1
#
_cell.length_a   1.000
_cell.length_b   1.000
_cell.length_c   1.000
_cell.angle_alpha   90.00
_cell.angle_beta   90.00
_cell.angle_gamma   90.00
#
_symmetry.space_group_name_H-M   'P 1'
#
loop_
_entity.id
_entity.type
_entity.pdbx_description
1 polymer ?
#
loop_
_entity_poly.entity_id
_entity_poly.type
_entity_poly.pdbx_seq_one_letter_code
_entity_poly.pdbx_strand_id
1 'polypeptide(L)' 'MFTALTGVIAEVLAGRTEHGLMPKCSQPVALDLHDRVANCVAAGDARGAEAAMRELLGDARHASGSGSNR' A
#
# COMPACT_ATOMS: atom_id res chain seq x y z
N MET A 1 -5.91 -0.73 19.07
CA MET A 1 -6.21 -1.95 18.28
C MET A 1 -5.14 -2.20 17.22
N PHE A 2 -4.92 -1.31 16.24
CA PHE A 2 -3.91 -1.51 15.17
C PHE A 2 -2.46 -1.67 15.65
N THR A 3 -2.09 -1.04 16.76
CA THR A 3 -0.75 -1.19 17.37
C THR A 3 -0.43 -2.64 17.77
N ALA A 4 -1.45 -3.44 18.10
CA ALA A 4 -1.25 -4.86 18.42
C ALA A 4 -0.90 -5.69 17.18
N LEU A 5 -1.16 -5.18 15.97
CA LEU A 5 -0.84 -5.84 14.70
C LEU A 5 0.55 -5.48 14.17
N THR A 6 1.24 -4.51 14.78
CA THR A 6 2.53 -4.00 14.28
C THR A 6 3.55 -5.11 14.05
N GLY A 7 3.68 -6.07 14.98
CA GLY A 7 4.61 -7.19 14.83
C GLY A 7 4.28 -8.10 13.64
N VAL A 8 3.01 -8.47 13.49
CA VAL A 8 2.55 -9.33 12.39
C VAL A 8 2.70 -8.62 11.03
N ILE A 9 2.38 -7.33 10.96
CA ILE A 9 2.53 -6.52 9.75
C ILE A 9 4.01 -6.44 9.36
N ALA A 10 4.90 -6.22 10.33
CA ALA A 10 6.34 -6.17 10.08
C ALA A 10 6.86 -7.47 9.48
N GLU A 11 6.50 -8.62 10.07
CA GLU A 11 6.91 -9.95 9.56
C GLU A 11 6.39 -10.21 8.13
N VAL A 12 5.14 -9.84 7.84
CA VAL A 12 4.58 -10.02 6.48
C VAL A 12 5.32 -9.14 5.46
N LEU A 13 5.62 -7.90 5.80
CA LEU A 13 6.35 -6.99 4.91
C LEU A 13 7.79 -7.45 4.67
N ALA A 14 8.46 -7.95 5.71
CA ALA A 14 9.80 -8.52 5.62
C ALA A 14 9.81 -9.74 4.69
N GLY A 15 8.95 -10.74 4.95
CA GLY A 15 8.87 -11.94 4.13
C GLY A 15 8.54 -11.65 2.66
N ARG A 16 7.63 -10.69 2.38
CA ARG A 16 7.33 -10.28 1.00
C ARG A 16 8.52 -9.64 0.29
N THR A 17 9.36 -8.91 1.03
CA THR A 17 10.57 -8.30 0.48
C THR A 17 11.62 -9.35 0.19
N GLU A 18 11.87 -10.26 1.15
CA GLU A 18 12.83 -11.35 1.03
C GLU A 18 12.48 -12.32 -0.11
N HIS A 19 11.19 -12.61 -0.30
CA HIS A 19 10.71 -13.49 -1.37
C HIS A 19 10.49 -12.78 -2.72
N GLY A 20 10.87 -11.51 -2.85
CA GLY A 20 10.76 -10.79 -4.13
C GLY A 20 9.33 -10.54 -4.61
N LEU A 21 8.35 -10.54 -3.70
CA LEU A 21 6.93 -10.26 -3.98
C LEU A 21 6.61 -8.75 -3.96
N MET A 22 7.61 -7.92 -3.67
CA MET A 22 7.54 -6.47 -3.81
C MET A 22 8.11 -6.06 -5.18
N PRO A 23 7.42 -5.18 -5.93
CA PRO A 23 7.98 -4.57 -7.13
C PRO A 23 9.31 -3.86 -6.82
N LYS A 24 10.28 -3.95 -7.73
CA LYS A 24 11.60 -3.28 -7.56
C LYS A 24 11.51 -1.77 -7.56
N CYS A 25 10.52 -1.21 -8.26
CA CYS A 25 10.21 0.21 -8.28
C CYS A 25 8.71 0.39 -8.05
N SER A 26 8.36 1.26 -7.10
CA SER A 26 6.98 1.71 -6.93
C SER A 26 6.53 2.47 -8.17
N GLN A 27 5.30 2.22 -8.62
CA GLN A 27 4.72 3.01 -9.70
C GLN A 27 4.48 4.45 -9.23
N PRO A 28 4.74 5.49 -10.04
CA PRO A 28 4.56 6.89 -9.63
C PRO A 28 3.16 7.17 -9.06
N VAL A 29 2.12 6.60 -9.68
CA VAL A 29 0.73 6.71 -9.20
C VAL A 29 0.53 6.20 -7.77
N ALA A 30 1.24 5.15 -7.36
CA ALA A 30 1.13 4.63 -6.00
C ALA A 30 1.76 5.59 -4.99
N LEU A 31 2.84 6.28 -5.35
CA LEU A 31 3.48 7.30 -4.51
C LEU A 31 2.54 8.51 -4.33
N ASP A 32 1.94 8.99 -5.42
CA ASP A 32 0.98 10.11 -5.37
C ASP A 32 -0.23 9.77 -4.48
N LEU A 33 -0.73 8.54 -4.56
CA LEU A 33 -1.82 8.06 -3.72
C LEU A 33 -1.42 7.95 -2.24
N HIS A 34 -0.18 7.54 -1.94
CA HIS A 34 0.34 7.56 -0.56
C HIS A 34 0.38 8.98 0.01
N ASP A 35 0.86 9.95 -0.76
CA ASP A 35 0.90 11.36 -0.35
C ASP A 35 -0.51 11.91 -0.12
N ARG A 36 -1.45 11.55 -1.00
CA ARG A 36 -2.86 11.94 -0.86
C ARG A 36 -3.47 11.41 0.44
N VAL A 37 -3.22 10.15 0.79
CA VAL A 37 -3.69 9.56 2.06
C VAL A 37 -3.09 10.32 3.24
N ALA A 38 -1.78 10.56 3.24
CA ALA A 38 -1.09 11.27 4.31
C ALA A 38 -1.67 12.67 4.53
N ASN A 39 -1.93 13.40 3.44
CA ASN A 39 -2.53 14.73 3.48
C ASN A 39 -3.96 14.72 4.04
N CYS A 40 -4.81 13.77 3.62
CA CYS A 40 -6.15 13.62 4.17
C CYS A 40 -6.14 13.30 5.67
N VAL A 41 -5.24 12.42 6.12
CA VAL A 41 -5.07 12.09 7.54
C VAL A 41 -4.63 13.32 8.33
N ALA A 42 -3.63 14.06 7.85
CA ALA A 42 -3.15 15.29 8.49
C ALA A 42 -4.25 16.36 8.58
N ALA A 43 -5.12 16.45 7.58
CA ALA A 43 -6.26 17.36 7.55
C ALA A 43 -7.48 16.88 8.38
N GLY A 44 -7.45 15.66 8.93
CA GLY A 44 -8.59 15.05 9.63
C GLY A 44 -9.74 14.60 8.71
N ASP A 45 -9.52 14.56 7.40
CA ASP A 45 -10.49 14.09 6.42
C ASP A 45 -10.50 12.56 6.34
N ALA A 46 -11.25 11.94 7.23
CA ALA A 46 -11.38 10.48 7.31
C ALA A 46 -11.96 9.87 6.03
N ARG A 47 -12.87 10.57 5.32
CA ARG A 47 -13.49 10.06 4.09
C ARG A 47 -12.52 10.11 2.92
N GLY A 48 -11.80 11.22 2.76
CA GLY A 48 -10.76 11.34 1.74
C GLY A 48 -9.64 10.33 1.93
N ALA A 49 -9.20 10.12 3.17
CA ALA A 49 -8.18 9.12 3.49
C ALA A 49 -8.64 7.70 3.13
N GLU A 50 -9.89 7.35 3.46
CA GLU A 50 -10.46 6.03 3.15
C GLU A 50 -10.62 5.79 1.65
N ALA A 51 -11.12 6.79 0.92
CA ALA A 51 -11.26 6.72 -0.54
C ALA A 51 -9.90 6.55 -1.22
N ALA A 52 -8.89 7.35 -0.85
CA ALA A 52 -7.55 7.25 -1.40
C ALA A 52 -6.87 5.91 -1.08
N MET A 53 -7.08 5.35 0.13
CA MET A 53 -6.58 4.01 0.48
C MET A 53 -7.23 2.90 -0.34
N ARG A 54 -8.52 3.01 -0.67
CA ARG A 54 -9.21 2.03 -1.54
C ARG A 54 -8.66 2.05 -2.95
N GLU A 55 -8.40 3.24 -3.49
CA GLU A 55 -7.81 3.46 -4.81
C GLU A 55 -6.41 2.83 -4.87
N LEU A 56 -5.54 3.15 -3.89
CA LEU A 56 -4.20 2.58 -3.77
C LEU A 56 -4.20 1.04 -3.74
N LEU A 57 -5.10 0.43 -2.96
CA LEU A 57 -5.22 -1.04 -2.89
C LEU A 57 -5.77 -1.65 -4.18
N GLY A 58 -6.61 -0.90 -4.91
CA GLY A 58 -7.05 -1.26 -6.26
C GLY A 58 -5.86 -1.38 -7.21
N ASP A 59 -5.02 -0.36 -7.25
CA ASP A 59 -3.83 -0.30 -8.11
C ASP A 59 -2.81 -1.39 -7.76
N ALA A 60 -2.55 -1.61 -6.48
CA ALA A 60 -1.62 -2.64 -6.01
C ALA A 60 -2.02 -4.07 -6.47
N ARG A 61 -3.33 -4.35 -6.53
CA ARG A 61 -3.85 -5.64 -7.02
C ARG A 61 -3.63 -5.82 -8.53
N HIS A 62 -3.83 -4.76 -9.32
CA HIS A 62 -3.56 -4.79 -10.76
C HIS A 62 -2.06 -4.98 -11.05
N ALA A 63 -1.19 -4.27 -10.32
CA ALA A 63 0.25 -4.42 -10.45
C ALA A 63 0.71 -5.85 -10.13
N SER A 64 0.18 -6.46 -9.06
CA SER A 64 0.53 -7.82 -8.63
C SER A 64 0.01 -8.91 -9.59
N GLY A 65 -1.08 -8.65 -10.33
CA GLY A 65 -1.63 -9.58 -11.33
C GLY A 65 -0.86 -9.61 -12.66
N SER A 66 -0.13 -8.54 -13.00
CA SER A 66 0.66 -8.45 -14.23
C SER A 66 1.99 -9.24 -14.22
N GLY A 67 2.37 -9.84 -13.09
CA GLY A 67 3.63 -10.57 -12.91
C GLY A 67 3.58 -12.09 -13.14
N SER A 68 2.41 -12.67 -13.42
CA SER A 68 2.22 -14.14 -13.48
C SER A 68 2.16 -14.73 -14.90
N ASN A 69 2.85 -14.13 -15.87
CA ASN A 69 3.00 -14.73 -17.20
C ASN A 69 4.40 -14.48 -17.79
N ARG A 70 5.40 -15.19 -17.25
CA ARG A 70 6.66 -15.49 -17.94
C ARG A 70 7.36 -16.69 -17.31
#